data_AF-A0A7S2U0V1-F1
#
_entry.id   AF-A0A7S2U0V1-F1
#
_cell.length_a   1.000
_cell.length_b   1.000
_cell.length_c   1.000
_cell.angle_alpha   90.00
_cell.angle_beta   90.00
_cell.angle_gamma   90.00
#
_symmetry.space_group_name_H-M   'P 1'
#
loop_
_entity.id
_entity.type
_entity.pdbx_description
1 polymer ?
#
loop_
_entity_poly.entity_id
_entity_poly.type
_entity_poly.pdbx_seq_one_letter_code
_entity_poly.pdbx_strand_id
1 'polypeptide(L)'
;KKSGDMVAKALLALAMSVPLAAGVKITTRSSGSLTSARRGSDRAYEYIMESMSKNDINDITQESLQEDVELAKQYRGKSAQVWGAVSEDIWMDYVLPPKVATELFSPWRKEFHEKYWEKASKYADAGEAVKFLNEQIFKDLNVSYMREYPGHKPDQNWMESTKLHHASCTGLSIMLVSACRSVGIPARLAMTPAWVTSSAAEDCKHGLSDEDQNHSWVEVLLADGKWHYIGASEASEFDQTWFTAQAAKAIHSTKESFKNSIYAVSFKPTEFVIPAPWDRKKQISVVEVIDRYTQKA
;
A
#
# COMPACT_ATOMS: atom_id res chain seq x y z
N LYS A 1 -34.50 32.91 43.95
CA LYS A 1 -33.29 32.90 44.83
C LYS A 1 -32.91 31.44 45.04
N LYS A 2 -31.96 30.94 44.23
CA LYS A 2 -30.54 30.65 44.55
C LYS A 2 -30.36 29.46 45.50
N SER A 3 -29.84 28.36 44.97
CA SER A 3 -28.99 27.40 45.69
C SER A 3 -27.71 27.22 44.87
N GLY A 4 -26.57 27.36 45.55
CA GLY A 4 -25.23 27.21 45.03
C GLY A 4 -24.27 27.14 46.21
N ASP A 5 -23.27 26.27 46.04
CA ASP A 5 -22.03 26.11 46.81
C ASP A 5 -22.00 25.31 48.12
N MET A 6 -20.83 24.66 48.28
CA MET A 6 -20.33 23.79 49.35
C MET A 6 -20.89 22.36 49.30
N VAL A 7 -20.10 21.32 49.03
CA VAL A 7 -19.02 20.87 49.92
C VAL A 7 -17.86 20.28 49.11
N ALA A 8 -16.73 21.01 49.08
CA ALA A 8 -15.41 20.48 48.81
C ALA A 8 -14.63 20.46 50.13
N LYS A 9 -14.32 19.26 50.65
CA LYS A 9 -13.25 18.94 51.62
C LYS A 9 -13.50 17.55 52.22
N ALA A 10 -12.79 16.54 51.75
CA ALA A 10 -12.18 15.46 52.55
C ALA A 10 -11.77 14.29 51.62
N LEU A 11 -10.47 14.18 51.33
CA LEU A 11 -9.69 12.99 51.67
C LEU A 11 -8.21 13.28 51.43
N LEU A 12 -7.52 13.34 52.56
CA LEU A 12 -6.13 13.66 52.76
C LEU A 12 -5.33 12.35 52.81
N ALA A 13 -4.09 12.42 52.33
CA ALA A 13 -2.94 11.61 52.76
C ALA A 13 -2.87 10.12 52.35
N LEU A 14 -2.06 9.87 51.30
CA LEU A 14 -0.95 8.92 51.41
C LEU A 14 0.16 9.33 50.43
N ALA A 15 1.15 10.08 50.91
CA ALA A 15 2.38 10.35 50.19
C ALA A 15 3.55 10.03 51.11
N MET A 16 4.19 8.88 50.88
CA MET A 16 5.51 8.55 51.43
C MET A 16 6.47 8.32 50.26
N SER A 17 7.30 9.33 50.03
CA SER A 17 8.74 9.27 49.72
C SER A 17 9.32 8.03 49.02
N VAL A 18 9.73 8.20 47.75
CA VAL A 18 10.85 7.47 47.10
C VAL A 18 11.56 8.46 46.15
N PRO A 19 12.91 8.49 46.07
CA PRO A 19 13.68 9.70 45.73
C PRO A 19 13.86 9.98 44.23
N LEU A 20 14.14 11.26 43.99
CA LEU A 20 14.50 11.91 42.72
C LEU A 20 15.86 11.38 42.21
N ALA A 21 15.90 10.81 41.00
CA ALA A 21 17.15 10.51 40.30
C ALA A 21 17.07 10.83 38.81
N ALA A 22 18.05 11.64 38.37
CA ALA A 22 18.51 11.90 37.01
C ALA A 22 17.50 12.47 35.99
N GLY A 23 17.65 13.77 35.72
CA GLY A 23 16.97 14.46 34.64
C GLY A 23 17.24 13.86 33.27
N VAL A 24 16.17 13.44 32.60
CA VAL A 24 16.16 13.22 31.16
C VAL A 24 16.08 14.58 30.50
N LYS A 25 17.19 15.05 29.92
CA LYS A 25 17.15 16.14 28.93
C LYS A 25 16.37 15.63 27.73
N ILE A 26 15.11 16.07 27.61
CA ILE A 26 14.38 16.01 26.34
C ILE A 26 15.12 16.96 25.39
N THR A 27 16.01 16.40 24.58
CA THR A 27 16.57 17.11 23.45
C THR A 27 15.50 17.08 22.36
N THR A 28 14.93 18.25 22.09
CA THR A 28 14.15 18.49 20.87
C THR A 28 15.07 18.23 19.69
N ARG A 29 14.96 17.04 19.09
CA ARG A 29 15.65 16.70 17.84
C ARG A 29 15.02 17.55 16.75
N SER A 30 15.79 18.47 16.19
CA SER A 30 15.36 19.30 15.07
C SER A 30 14.95 18.42 13.88
N SER A 31 13.81 18.72 13.27
CA SER A 31 13.44 18.23 11.95
C SER A 31 14.49 18.66 10.94
N GLY A 32 15.44 17.77 10.66
CA GLY A 32 16.41 17.96 9.59
C GLY A 32 15.69 18.03 8.26
N SER A 33 15.87 19.13 7.52
CA SER A 33 15.36 19.27 6.16
C SER A 33 15.98 18.18 5.28
N LEU A 34 15.13 17.42 4.57
CA LEU A 34 15.48 16.38 3.59
C LEU A 34 16.37 16.88 2.42
N THR A 35 16.69 18.17 2.38
CA THR A 35 17.41 18.83 1.29
C THR A 35 18.94 18.77 1.39
N SER A 36 19.53 18.03 2.34
CA SER A 36 21.00 17.98 2.49
C SER A 36 21.59 16.58 2.66
N ALA A 37 21.37 15.72 1.67
CA ALA A 37 22.18 14.51 1.49
C ALA A 37 23.08 14.67 0.26
N ARG A 38 24.32 15.14 0.45
CA ARG A 38 25.39 15.09 -0.57
C ARG A 38 26.56 14.26 -0.04
N ARG A 39 26.47 12.93 -0.20
CA ARG A 39 27.60 11.98 -0.19
C ARG A 39 27.24 10.77 -1.07
N GLY A 40 27.70 10.79 -2.32
CA GLY A 40 27.47 9.75 -3.34
C GLY A 40 26.00 9.70 -3.80
N SER A 41 25.72 9.98 -5.07
CA SER A 41 24.35 9.93 -5.60
C SER A 41 23.81 8.50 -5.55
N ASP A 42 23.08 8.15 -4.50
CA ASP A 42 22.28 6.93 -4.50
C ASP A 42 21.09 7.16 -5.43
N ARG A 43 21.21 6.68 -6.66
CA ARG A 43 20.19 6.81 -7.71
C ARG A 43 18.82 6.31 -7.25
N ALA A 44 18.75 5.28 -6.39
CA ALA A 44 17.50 4.75 -5.88
C ALA A 44 16.85 5.72 -4.88
N TYR A 45 17.65 6.30 -3.98
CA TYR A 45 17.17 7.34 -3.07
C TYR A 45 16.68 8.58 -3.84
N GLU A 46 17.46 9.03 -4.83
CA GLU A 46 17.10 10.15 -5.70
C GLU A 46 15.80 9.88 -6.46
N TYR A 47 15.64 8.68 -7.03
CA TYR A 47 14.41 8.28 -7.71
C TYR A 47 13.19 8.41 -6.80
N ILE A 48 13.31 7.97 -5.54
CA ILE A 48 12.21 8.08 -4.58
C ILE A 48 11.88 9.55 -4.29
N MET A 49 12.89 10.36 -3.99
CA MET A 49 12.69 11.79 -3.69
C MET A 49 12.11 12.58 -4.87
N GLU A 50 12.47 12.22 -6.11
CA GLU A 50 11.94 12.83 -7.34
C GLU A 50 10.49 12.41 -7.64
N SER A 51 10.10 11.20 -7.22
CA SER A 51 8.80 10.61 -7.55
C SER A 51 7.74 10.79 -6.46
N MET A 52 8.14 10.99 -5.21
CA MET A 52 7.23 11.12 -4.07
C MET A 52 6.29 12.32 -4.21
N SER A 53 5.03 12.13 -3.78
CA SER A 53 4.12 13.26 -3.63
C SER A 53 4.55 14.16 -2.46
N LYS A 54 4.14 15.42 -2.48
CA LYS A 54 4.40 16.36 -1.37
C LYS A 54 3.86 15.85 -0.02
N ASN A 55 2.79 15.07 -0.03
CA ASN A 55 2.22 14.50 1.18
C ASN A 55 3.12 13.40 1.75
N ASP A 56 3.69 12.56 0.89
CA ASP A 56 4.59 11.47 1.31
C ASP A 56 5.89 12.00 1.91
N ILE A 57 6.41 13.12 1.39
CA ILE A 57 7.64 13.76 1.89
C ILE A 57 7.56 14.11 3.38
N ASN A 58 6.36 14.44 3.87
CA ASN A 58 6.15 14.81 5.28
C ASN A 58 5.86 13.60 6.19
N ASP A 59 5.61 12.43 5.61
CA ASP A 59 5.15 11.21 6.30
C ASP A 59 6.32 10.25 6.63
N ILE A 60 7.44 10.34 5.89
CA ILE A 60 8.62 9.50 6.08
C ILE A 60 9.83 10.32 6.52
N THR A 61 10.55 9.86 7.55
CA THR A 61 11.80 10.51 7.96
C THR A 61 12.95 10.15 7.01
N GLN A 62 13.97 10.99 6.94
CA GLN A 62 15.17 10.72 6.15
C GLN A 62 15.81 9.38 6.51
N GLU A 63 15.93 9.10 7.81
CA GLU A 63 16.54 7.87 8.31
C GLU A 63 15.73 6.64 7.92
N SER A 64 14.39 6.72 8.03
CA SER A 64 13.49 5.61 7.67
C SER A 64 13.54 5.34 6.18
N LEU A 65 13.58 6.39 5.35
CA LEU A 65 13.70 6.26 3.91
C LEU A 65 15.05 5.65 3.50
N GLN A 66 16.15 6.09 4.12
CA GLN A 66 17.48 5.54 3.88
C GLN A 66 17.55 4.05 4.24
N GLU A 67 17.00 3.65 5.39
CA GLU A 67 16.91 2.23 5.76
C GLU A 67 16.09 1.44 4.73
N ASP A 68 14.92 1.94 4.33
CA ASP A 68 14.05 1.25 3.36
C ASP A 68 14.74 1.03 2.01
N VAL A 69 15.45 2.05 1.50
CA VAL A 69 16.20 2.00 0.23
C VAL A 69 17.34 0.99 0.30
N GLU A 70 18.12 0.98 1.37
CA GLU A 70 19.23 0.02 1.54
C GLU A 70 18.72 -1.42 1.64
N LEU A 71 17.64 -1.64 2.38
CA LEU A 71 16.98 -2.95 2.45
C LEU A 71 16.46 -3.37 1.07
N ALA A 72 15.82 -2.48 0.31
CA ALA A 72 15.35 -2.77 -1.04
C ALA A 72 16.49 -3.21 -1.97
N LYS A 73 17.65 -2.53 -1.90
CA LYS A 73 18.85 -2.89 -2.68
C LYS A 73 19.42 -4.24 -2.27
N GLN A 74 19.51 -4.50 -0.96
CA GLN A 74 19.96 -5.79 -0.44
C GLN A 74 19.05 -6.93 -0.90
N TYR A 75 17.73 -6.74 -0.80
CA TYR A 75 16.76 -7.78 -1.11
C TYR A 75 16.64 -8.03 -2.61
N ARG A 76 16.87 -7.01 -3.45
CA ARG A 76 17.03 -7.17 -4.91
C ARG A 76 18.13 -8.17 -5.25
N GLY A 77 19.28 -8.07 -4.58
CA GLY A 77 20.41 -8.98 -4.81
C GLY A 77 20.09 -10.42 -4.42
N LYS A 78 19.32 -10.62 -3.35
CA LYS A 78 18.85 -11.95 -2.93
C LYS A 78 17.81 -12.53 -3.88
N SER A 79 16.77 -11.77 -4.23
CA SER A 79 15.69 -12.24 -5.11
C SER A 79 16.20 -12.57 -6.51
N ALA A 80 17.18 -11.82 -7.03
CA ALA A 80 17.80 -12.09 -8.32
C ALA A 80 18.51 -13.46 -8.40
N GLN A 81 18.99 -14.00 -7.26
CA GLN A 81 19.61 -15.32 -7.21
C GLN A 81 18.58 -16.46 -7.22
N VAL A 82 17.32 -16.17 -6.87
CA VAL A 82 16.25 -17.18 -6.79
C VAL A 82 15.38 -17.16 -8.05
N TRP A 83 14.88 -15.99 -8.44
CA TRP A 83 13.91 -15.84 -9.53
C TRP A 83 14.45 -15.07 -10.75
N GLY A 84 15.73 -14.73 -10.75
CA GLY A 84 16.36 -13.94 -11.81
C GLY A 84 16.23 -12.43 -11.62
N ALA A 85 17.09 -11.69 -12.31
CA ALA A 85 17.16 -10.24 -12.18
C ALA A 85 15.98 -9.55 -12.88
N VAL A 86 15.34 -8.62 -12.18
CA VAL A 86 14.38 -7.68 -12.75
C VAL A 86 15.10 -6.44 -13.29
N SER A 87 14.57 -5.87 -14.38
CA SER A 87 15.09 -4.65 -14.98
C SER A 87 15.07 -3.49 -13.96
N GLU A 88 15.97 -2.53 -14.14
CA GLU A 88 16.11 -1.41 -13.22
C GLU A 88 14.83 -0.58 -13.12
N ASP A 89 14.18 -0.28 -14.24
CA ASP A 89 12.93 0.49 -14.26
C ASP A 89 11.78 -0.23 -13.52
N ILE A 90 11.67 -1.55 -13.69
CA ILE A 90 10.66 -2.35 -12.98
C ILE A 90 10.97 -2.39 -11.48
N TRP A 91 12.23 -2.57 -11.12
CA TRP A 91 12.63 -2.57 -9.71
C TRP A 91 12.37 -1.21 -9.05
N MET A 92 12.75 -0.11 -9.71
CA MET A 92 12.57 1.25 -9.21
C MET A 92 11.10 1.61 -9.00
N ASP A 93 10.20 1.17 -9.88
CA ASP A 93 8.79 1.55 -9.80
C ASP A 93 7.89 0.56 -9.04
N TYR A 94 8.29 -0.72 -8.96
CA TYR A 94 7.41 -1.79 -8.46
C TYR A 94 8.01 -2.68 -7.37
N VAL A 95 9.22 -2.39 -6.89
CA VAL A 95 9.85 -3.05 -5.73
C VAL A 95 10.40 -2.05 -4.72
N LEU A 96 11.19 -1.08 -5.20
CA LEU A 96 11.85 -0.05 -4.41
C LEU A 96 10.91 0.87 -3.61
N PRO A 97 9.70 1.26 -4.10
CA PRO A 97 8.91 2.25 -3.40
C PRO A 97 8.53 1.84 -1.96
N PRO A 98 8.65 2.75 -0.96
CA PRO A 98 8.32 2.49 0.44
C PRO A 98 6.81 2.46 0.70
N LYS A 99 6.01 2.84 -0.30
CA LYS A 99 4.54 2.90 -0.27
C LYS A 99 3.97 2.32 -1.56
N VAL A 100 2.74 1.85 -1.48
CA VAL A 100 1.99 1.22 -2.56
C VAL A 100 1.06 2.22 -3.23
N ALA A 101 0.30 2.99 -2.45
CA ALA A 101 -0.63 3.99 -2.93
C ALA A 101 -0.59 5.22 -2.01
N THR A 102 -1.66 5.46 -1.23
CA THR A 102 -1.83 6.67 -0.43
C THR A 102 -1.91 6.43 1.08
N GLU A 103 -1.63 5.19 1.52
CA GLU A 103 -1.57 4.80 2.92
C GLU A 103 -0.56 5.64 3.71
N LEU A 104 -0.56 5.59 5.04
CA LEU A 104 0.54 6.18 5.81
C LEU A 104 1.77 5.28 5.76
N PHE A 105 2.96 5.86 5.77
CA PHE A 105 4.21 5.12 5.83
C PHE A 105 4.23 4.16 7.03
N SER A 106 4.77 2.98 6.80
CA SER A 106 4.97 1.96 7.81
C SER A 106 6.20 1.11 7.45
N PRO A 107 6.96 0.59 8.41
CA PRO A 107 8.21 -0.11 8.15
C PRO A 107 8.00 -1.57 7.73
N TRP A 108 7.16 -1.83 6.71
CA TRP A 108 6.80 -3.19 6.29
C TRP A 108 7.97 -3.97 5.69
N ARG A 109 8.93 -3.31 5.02
CA ARG A 109 9.93 -4.01 4.21
C ARG A 109 10.81 -4.93 5.05
N LYS A 110 11.29 -4.44 6.18
CA LYS A 110 12.09 -5.21 7.12
C LYS A 110 11.26 -6.32 7.75
N GLU A 111 10.13 -5.95 8.36
CA GLU A 111 9.24 -6.84 9.09
C GLU A 111 8.78 -8.03 8.24
N PHE A 112 8.36 -7.77 7.00
CA PHE A 112 7.89 -8.82 6.09
C PHE A 112 9.02 -9.64 5.50
N HIS A 113 10.18 -9.04 5.18
CA HIS A 113 11.31 -9.81 4.69
C HIS A 113 11.82 -10.79 5.75
N GLU A 114 12.05 -10.33 6.98
CA GLU A 114 12.52 -11.18 8.08
C GLU A 114 11.56 -12.34 8.35
N LYS A 115 10.25 -12.09 8.24
CA LYS A 115 9.22 -13.10 8.51
C LYS A 115 9.02 -14.11 7.37
N TYR A 116 9.10 -13.66 6.11
CA TYR A 116 8.64 -14.46 4.97
C TYR A 116 9.74 -14.91 4.01
N TRP A 117 10.90 -14.24 3.96
CA TRP A 117 11.95 -14.52 2.96
C TRP A 117 12.40 -15.99 2.95
N GLU A 118 12.72 -16.56 4.11
CA GLU A 118 13.22 -17.95 4.23
C GLU A 118 12.18 -19.00 3.79
N LYS A 119 10.88 -18.67 3.81
CA LYS A 119 9.81 -19.56 3.35
C LYS A 119 9.51 -19.33 1.88
N ALA A 120 9.41 -18.07 1.45
CA ALA A 120 9.11 -17.70 0.07
C ALA A 120 10.22 -18.14 -0.90
N SER A 121 11.49 -17.95 -0.54
CA SER A 121 12.64 -18.30 -1.39
C SER A 121 12.84 -19.80 -1.63
N LYS A 122 12.10 -20.68 -0.94
CA LYS A 122 12.10 -22.12 -1.20
C LYS A 122 11.32 -22.50 -2.45
N TYR A 123 10.43 -21.63 -2.92
CA TYR A 123 9.72 -21.82 -4.17
C TYR A 123 10.60 -21.36 -5.33
N ALA A 124 10.91 -22.28 -6.24
CA ALA A 124 11.64 -21.96 -7.46
C ALA A 124 10.85 -21.03 -8.39
N ASP A 125 9.52 -21.10 -8.34
CA ASP A 125 8.61 -20.23 -9.08
C ASP A 125 8.14 -19.06 -8.21
N ALA A 126 8.27 -17.83 -8.73
CA ALA A 126 7.88 -16.61 -8.01
C ALA A 126 6.36 -16.51 -7.80
N GLY A 127 5.55 -17.06 -8.71
CA GLY A 127 4.10 -17.12 -8.58
C GLY A 127 3.67 -17.99 -7.41
N GLU A 128 4.31 -19.14 -7.22
CA GLU A 128 4.06 -20.00 -6.05
C GLU A 128 4.48 -19.31 -4.73
N ALA A 129 5.56 -18.53 -4.74
CA ALA A 129 5.94 -17.68 -3.60
C ALA A 129 4.87 -16.60 -3.31
N VAL A 130 4.30 -15.96 -4.34
CA VAL A 130 3.20 -15.00 -4.18
C VAL A 130 1.95 -15.66 -3.61
N LYS A 131 1.56 -16.84 -4.11
CA LYS A 131 0.42 -17.60 -3.55
C LYS A 131 0.63 -17.93 -2.08
N PHE A 132 1.82 -18.39 -1.71
CA PHE A 132 2.21 -18.61 -0.32
C PHE A 132 2.07 -17.34 0.54
N LEU A 133 2.57 -16.19 0.04
CA LEU A 133 2.46 -14.91 0.75
C LEU A 133 1.00 -14.49 0.91
N ASN A 134 0.20 -14.61 -0.15
CA ASN A 134 -1.23 -14.27 -0.16
C ASN A 134 -2.02 -15.13 0.82
N GLU A 135 -1.65 -16.40 0.99
CA GLU A 135 -2.29 -17.25 1.98
C GLU A 135 -1.84 -16.90 3.41
N GLN A 136 -0.54 -16.67 3.63
CA GLN A 136 -0.01 -16.61 4.99
C GLN A 136 -0.09 -15.25 5.65
N ILE A 137 0.13 -14.15 4.93
CA ILE A 137 0.26 -12.84 5.58
C ILE A 137 -0.98 -12.45 6.40
N PHE A 138 -2.17 -12.75 5.89
CA PHE A 138 -3.43 -12.40 6.55
C PHE A 138 -3.72 -13.30 7.77
N LYS A 139 -3.34 -14.58 7.70
CA LYS A 139 -3.42 -15.52 8.84
C LYS A 139 -2.49 -15.07 9.95
N ASP A 140 -1.24 -14.78 9.59
CA ASP A 140 -0.16 -14.42 10.50
C ASP A 140 -0.37 -13.06 11.19
N LEU A 141 -1.12 -12.15 10.56
CA LEU A 141 -1.47 -10.82 11.09
C LEU A 141 -2.90 -10.76 11.65
N ASN A 142 -3.67 -11.85 11.57
CA ASN A 142 -5.07 -11.91 11.94
C ASN A 142 -5.91 -10.76 11.33
N VAL A 143 -5.82 -10.61 10.01
CA VAL A 143 -6.56 -9.60 9.24
C VAL A 143 -7.52 -10.30 8.29
N SER A 144 -8.78 -9.84 8.26
CA SER A 144 -9.81 -10.37 7.36
C SER A 144 -10.48 -9.26 6.54
N TYR A 145 -11.14 -9.62 5.44
CA TYR A 145 -11.87 -8.65 4.64
C TYR A 145 -13.08 -8.11 5.40
N MET A 146 -13.20 -6.78 5.43
CA MET A 146 -14.40 -6.08 5.90
C MET A 146 -14.67 -4.88 5.00
N ARG A 147 -15.82 -4.90 4.32
CA ARG A 147 -16.19 -3.85 3.37
C ARG A 147 -16.40 -2.50 4.04
N GLU A 148 -17.10 -2.46 5.17
CA GLU A 148 -17.49 -1.22 5.85
C GLU A 148 -17.31 -1.38 7.36
N TYR A 149 -16.84 -0.33 8.02
CA TYR A 149 -16.66 -0.27 9.47
C TYR A 149 -16.58 1.20 9.94
N PRO A 150 -16.84 1.52 11.22
CA PRO A 150 -16.75 2.89 11.73
C PRO A 150 -15.36 3.51 11.55
N GLY A 151 -15.30 4.72 10.98
CA GLY A 151 -14.01 5.35 10.64
C GLY A 151 -13.35 4.75 9.40
N HIS A 152 -14.17 4.25 8.46
CA HIS A 152 -13.74 3.58 7.25
C HIS A 152 -12.60 4.30 6.52
N LYS A 153 -11.47 3.61 6.37
CA LYS A 153 -10.27 4.06 5.69
C LYS A 153 -9.80 2.94 4.75
N PRO A 154 -10.14 2.95 3.46
CA PRO A 154 -9.81 1.83 2.57
C PRO A 154 -8.31 1.55 2.42
N ASP A 155 -7.48 2.59 2.33
CA ASP A 155 -6.03 2.54 2.11
C ASP A 155 -5.22 2.35 3.41
N GLN A 156 -5.66 1.46 4.29
CA GLN A 156 -4.90 1.14 5.50
C GLN A 156 -3.51 0.57 5.16
N ASN A 157 -2.50 0.95 5.95
CA ASN A 157 -1.26 0.20 5.99
C ASN A 157 -1.40 -1.06 6.87
N TRP A 158 -0.38 -1.92 6.85
CA TRP A 158 -0.44 -3.20 7.55
C TRP A 158 -0.58 -3.07 9.07
N MET A 159 -0.03 -2.02 9.69
CA MET A 159 -0.13 -1.80 11.14
C MET A 159 -1.55 -1.39 11.53
N GLU A 160 -2.18 -0.52 10.73
CA GLU A 160 -3.58 -0.13 10.90
C GLU A 160 -4.51 -1.34 10.78
N SER A 161 -4.34 -2.15 9.71
CA SER A 161 -5.15 -3.35 9.49
C SER A 161 -4.95 -4.41 10.58
N THR A 162 -3.71 -4.63 11.02
CA THR A 162 -3.40 -5.58 12.10
C THR A 162 -4.06 -5.14 13.42
N LYS A 163 -4.03 -3.85 13.74
CA LYS A 163 -4.67 -3.30 14.95
C LYS A 163 -6.19 -3.45 14.93
N LEU A 164 -6.81 -3.36 13.76
CA LEU A 164 -8.26 -3.44 13.58
C LEU A 164 -8.75 -4.88 13.35
N HIS A 165 -7.87 -5.81 13.01
CA HIS A 165 -8.17 -7.18 12.57
C HIS A 165 -9.01 -7.28 11.29
N HIS A 166 -9.10 -6.18 10.54
CA HIS A 166 -9.82 -6.13 9.28
C HIS A 166 -9.27 -5.06 8.34
N ALA A 167 -9.52 -5.25 7.04
CA ALA A 167 -9.16 -4.31 5.99
C ALA A 167 -10.15 -4.37 4.81
N SER A 168 -10.23 -3.29 4.03
CA SER A 168 -10.94 -3.28 2.75
C SER A 168 -10.14 -4.02 1.67
N CYS A 169 -10.70 -4.19 0.46
CA CYS A 169 -9.97 -4.78 -0.67
C CYS A 169 -8.69 -4.00 -1.01
N THR A 170 -8.70 -2.68 -0.87
CA THR A 170 -7.52 -1.81 -1.05
C THR A 170 -6.47 -2.10 0.01
N GLY A 171 -6.84 -2.14 1.30
CA GLY A 171 -5.91 -2.39 2.41
C GLY A 171 -5.27 -3.79 2.33
N LEU A 172 -6.06 -4.82 2.03
CA LEU A 172 -5.54 -6.17 1.79
C LEU A 172 -4.56 -6.20 0.62
N SER A 173 -4.87 -5.50 -0.47
CA SER A 173 -4.00 -5.44 -1.64
C SER A 173 -2.70 -4.67 -1.35
N ILE A 174 -2.75 -3.58 -0.57
CA ILE A 174 -1.55 -2.87 -0.09
C ILE A 174 -0.66 -3.83 0.72
N MET A 175 -1.25 -4.58 1.66
CA MET A 175 -0.49 -5.56 2.45
C MET A 175 0.19 -6.63 1.58
N LEU A 176 -0.53 -7.19 0.61
CA LEU A 176 0.03 -8.22 -0.28
C LEU A 176 1.13 -7.65 -1.20
N VAL A 177 0.94 -6.45 -1.75
CA VAL A 177 1.98 -5.78 -2.55
C VAL A 177 3.23 -5.56 -1.69
N SER A 178 3.08 -5.02 -0.48
CA SER A 178 4.19 -4.83 0.47
C SER A 178 4.90 -6.16 0.77
N ALA A 179 4.16 -7.25 0.97
CA ALA A 179 4.73 -8.59 1.18
C ALA A 179 5.56 -9.05 -0.02
N CYS A 180 5.01 -8.95 -1.23
CA CYS A 180 5.72 -9.33 -2.46
C CYS A 180 6.99 -8.49 -2.64
N ARG A 181 6.90 -7.17 -2.48
CA ARG A 181 8.04 -6.25 -2.61
C ARG A 181 9.11 -6.49 -1.55
N SER A 182 8.73 -6.91 -0.34
CA SER A 182 9.69 -7.24 0.73
C SER A 182 10.59 -8.43 0.39
N VAL A 183 10.10 -9.38 -0.41
CA VAL A 183 10.90 -10.51 -0.91
C VAL A 183 11.49 -10.24 -2.30
N GLY A 184 11.28 -9.04 -2.86
CA GLY A 184 11.87 -8.62 -4.12
C GLY A 184 11.10 -9.02 -5.38
N ILE A 185 9.83 -9.41 -5.25
CA ILE A 185 8.93 -9.68 -6.38
C ILE A 185 8.22 -8.38 -6.79
N PRO A 186 8.30 -7.94 -8.07
CA PRO A 186 7.61 -6.73 -8.52
C PRO A 186 6.10 -6.90 -8.42
N ALA A 187 5.47 -5.98 -7.70
CA ALA A 187 4.04 -6.01 -7.44
C ALA A 187 3.46 -4.60 -7.43
N ARG A 188 2.18 -4.46 -7.79
CA ARG A 188 1.45 -3.19 -7.73
C ARG A 188 -0.04 -3.38 -7.46
N LEU A 189 -0.64 -2.33 -6.94
CA LEU A 189 -2.08 -2.23 -6.74
C LEU A 189 -2.75 -1.99 -8.08
N ALA A 190 -3.68 -2.86 -8.47
CA ALA A 190 -4.59 -2.62 -9.58
C ALA A 190 -5.99 -2.31 -9.03
N MET A 191 -6.76 -1.52 -9.78
CA MET A 191 -8.10 -1.11 -9.36
C MET A 191 -8.99 -0.73 -10.53
N THR A 192 -10.29 -0.80 -10.27
CA THR A 192 -11.32 -0.09 -11.02
C THR A 192 -11.99 0.94 -10.10
N PRO A 193 -12.10 2.22 -10.49
CA PRO A 193 -12.84 3.21 -9.71
C PRO A 193 -14.33 2.86 -9.60
N ALA A 194 -14.89 2.21 -10.62
CA ALA A 194 -16.27 1.75 -10.66
C ALA A 194 -16.43 0.66 -11.73
N TRP A 195 -17.00 -0.49 -11.37
CA TRP A 195 -17.39 -1.48 -12.37
C TRP A 195 -18.38 -0.91 -13.40
N VAL A 196 -18.40 -1.50 -14.60
CA VAL A 196 -19.50 -1.28 -15.55
C VAL A 196 -20.76 -1.96 -15.01
N THR A 197 -21.77 -1.17 -14.66
CA THR A 197 -23.11 -1.62 -14.25
C THR A 197 -24.11 -1.35 -15.37
N SER A 198 -25.28 -2.01 -15.33
CA SER A 198 -26.37 -1.75 -16.28
C SER A 198 -26.98 -0.33 -16.18
N SER A 199 -26.73 0.39 -15.09
CA SER A 199 -27.16 1.78 -14.85
C SER A 199 -26.12 2.83 -15.28
N ALA A 200 -25.00 2.42 -15.89
CA ALA A 200 -23.91 3.32 -16.32
C ALA A 200 -24.32 4.36 -17.39
N ALA A 201 -25.58 4.36 -17.85
CA ALA A 201 -26.15 5.30 -18.81
C ALA A 201 -26.82 6.54 -18.19
N GLU A 202 -27.02 6.62 -16.87
CA GLU A 202 -27.72 7.77 -16.26
C GLU A 202 -26.84 8.54 -15.26
N ASP A 203 -26.36 9.69 -15.73
CA ASP A 203 -26.09 10.94 -15.02
C ASP A 203 -25.53 10.88 -13.58
N CYS A 204 -24.22 10.64 -13.45
CA CYS A 204 -23.43 11.27 -12.38
C CYS A 204 -22.48 12.29 -13.00
N LYS A 205 -22.85 13.57 -12.93
CA LYS A 205 -22.05 14.74 -13.41
C LYS A 205 -20.67 14.89 -12.76
N HIS A 206 -20.35 14.05 -11.77
CA HIS A 206 -19.12 14.12 -10.97
C HIS A 206 -18.32 12.80 -10.96
N GLY A 207 -18.75 11.79 -11.71
CA GLY A 207 -17.94 10.61 -12.03
C GLY A 207 -17.87 9.48 -11.01
N LEU A 208 -18.42 9.60 -9.79
CA LEU A 208 -18.47 8.49 -8.81
C LEU A 208 -19.69 8.60 -7.85
N SER A 209 -20.54 7.58 -7.76
CA SER A 209 -21.65 7.41 -6.79
C SER A 209 -21.30 6.45 -5.65
N ASP A 210 -22.03 6.47 -4.53
CA ASP A 210 -21.82 5.54 -3.40
C ASP A 210 -22.25 4.09 -3.75
N GLU A 211 -22.97 3.89 -4.86
CA GLU A 211 -23.33 2.57 -5.41
C GLU A 211 -22.27 2.04 -6.40
N ASP A 212 -21.27 2.86 -6.72
CA ASP A 212 -20.18 2.47 -7.61
C ASP A 212 -19.30 1.46 -6.87
N GLN A 213 -19.49 0.19 -7.22
CA GLN A 213 -18.70 -0.92 -6.71
C GLN A 213 -17.27 -0.80 -7.26
N ASN A 214 -16.44 -0.01 -6.59
CA ASN A 214 -15.00 -0.03 -6.82
C ASN A 214 -14.41 -1.37 -6.39
N HIS A 215 -13.24 -1.71 -6.92
CA HIS A 215 -12.50 -2.86 -6.45
C HIS A 215 -11.00 -2.66 -6.63
N SER A 216 -10.21 -3.26 -5.75
CA SER A 216 -8.75 -3.26 -5.81
C SER A 216 -8.23 -4.68 -5.62
N TRP A 217 -7.16 -5.00 -6.34
CA TRP A 217 -6.47 -6.29 -6.31
C TRP A 217 -4.99 -6.08 -6.59
N VAL A 218 -4.23 -7.18 -6.78
CA VAL A 218 -2.78 -7.13 -6.98
C VAL A 218 -2.41 -7.65 -8.35
N GLU A 219 -1.50 -6.94 -9.02
CA GLU A 219 -0.76 -7.46 -10.16
C GLU A 219 0.70 -7.72 -9.77
N VAL A 220 1.26 -8.85 -10.21
CA VAL A 220 2.67 -9.24 -10.03
C VAL A 220 3.34 -9.52 -11.37
N LEU A 221 4.61 -9.14 -11.53
CA LEU A 221 5.40 -9.45 -12.73
C LEU A 221 6.12 -10.79 -12.52
N LEU A 222 5.84 -11.77 -13.38
CA LEU A 222 6.42 -13.11 -13.28
C LEU A 222 7.51 -13.35 -14.34
N ALA A 223 8.14 -14.53 -14.28
CA ALA A 223 9.29 -14.89 -15.10
C ALA A 223 9.01 -14.94 -16.62
N ASP A 224 7.74 -15.04 -17.02
CA ASP A 224 7.32 -14.95 -18.42
C ASP A 224 7.30 -13.52 -18.97
N GLY A 225 7.65 -12.53 -18.13
CA GLY A 225 7.70 -11.12 -18.46
C GLY A 225 6.34 -10.43 -18.48
N LYS A 226 5.29 -11.08 -17.95
CA LYS A 226 3.92 -10.55 -17.95
C LYS A 226 3.42 -10.25 -16.53
N TRP A 227 2.49 -9.31 -16.48
CA TRP A 227 1.74 -9.00 -15.27
C TRP A 227 0.56 -9.97 -15.15
N HIS A 228 0.50 -10.66 -14.01
CA HIS A 228 -0.60 -11.55 -13.65
C HIS A 228 -1.36 -10.98 -12.45
N TYR A 229 -2.69 -11.13 -12.44
CA TYR A 229 -3.51 -10.61 -11.35
C TYR A 229 -3.99 -11.69 -10.38
N ILE A 230 -4.16 -11.32 -9.12
CA ILE A 230 -4.69 -12.17 -8.05
C ILE A 230 -5.49 -11.36 -7.04
N GLY A 231 -6.54 -11.96 -6.47
CA GLY A 231 -7.30 -11.39 -5.36
C GLY A 231 -6.54 -11.52 -4.03
N ALA A 232 -6.41 -10.42 -3.29
CA ALA A 232 -5.74 -10.42 -1.99
C ALA A 232 -6.61 -11.11 -0.93
N SER A 233 -5.99 -11.99 -0.13
CA SER A 233 -6.68 -12.84 0.86
C SER A 233 -7.67 -13.84 0.26
N GLU A 234 -7.52 -14.18 -1.03
CA GLU A 234 -8.35 -15.14 -1.74
C GLU A 234 -7.53 -16.35 -2.20
N ALA A 235 -8.08 -17.56 -2.05
CA ALA A 235 -7.51 -18.77 -2.63
C ALA A 235 -7.88 -18.87 -4.11
N SER A 236 -7.24 -18.05 -4.95
CA SER A 236 -7.48 -17.98 -6.40
C SER A 236 -6.22 -18.31 -7.18
N GLU A 237 -6.42 -18.89 -8.36
CA GLU A 237 -5.36 -19.00 -9.36
C GLU A 237 -5.12 -17.63 -10.02
N PHE A 238 -3.91 -17.42 -10.52
CA PHE A 238 -3.60 -16.22 -11.30
C PHE A 238 -4.54 -16.11 -12.49
N ASP A 239 -4.97 -14.88 -12.75
CA ASP A 239 -5.88 -14.51 -13.83
C ASP A 239 -7.24 -15.23 -13.79
N GLN A 240 -7.63 -15.77 -12.63
CA GLN A 240 -8.86 -16.54 -12.42
C GLN A 240 -9.50 -16.21 -11.06
N THR A 241 -9.92 -14.96 -10.92
CA THR A 241 -10.62 -14.45 -9.73
C THR A 241 -12.12 -14.31 -9.99
N TRP A 242 -12.92 -14.17 -8.93
CA TRP A 242 -14.37 -13.97 -9.03
C TRP A 242 -14.76 -12.73 -9.84
N PHE A 243 -13.90 -11.71 -9.88
CA PHE A 243 -14.13 -10.46 -10.61
C PHE A 243 -13.68 -10.50 -12.07
N THR A 244 -13.07 -11.58 -12.54
CA THR A 244 -12.52 -11.71 -13.91
C THR A 244 -13.55 -11.34 -14.99
N ALA A 245 -14.77 -11.88 -14.89
CA ALA A 245 -15.84 -11.60 -15.86
C ALA A 245 -16.34 -10.15 -15.83
N GLN A 246 -16.18 -9.45 -14.70
CA GLN A 246 -16.55 -8.05 -14.56
C GLN A 246 -15.42 -7.13 -15.06
N ALA A 247 -14.16 -7.50 -14.80
CA ALA A 247 -12.98 -6.82 -15.33
C ALA A 247 -12.91 -6.86 -16.86
N ALA A 248 -13.32 -7.96 -17.47
CA ALA A 248 -13.41 -8.09 -18.93
C ALA A 248 -14.40 -7.10 -19.59
N LYS A 249 -15.29 -6.46 -18.83
CA LYS A 249 -16.26 -5.47 -19.32
C LYS A 249 -15.77 -4.03 -19.19
N ALA A 250 -14.56 -3.81 -18.67
CA ALA A 250 -14.01 -2.47 -18.52
C ALA A 250 -13.98 -1.72 -19.85
N ILE A 251 -13.97 -0.39 -19.77
CA ILE A 251 -13.99 0.50 -20.93
C ILE A 251 -12.76 1.40 -20.86
N HIS A 252 -12.03 1.54 -21.98
CA HIS A 252 -10.88 2.44 -22.05
C HIS A 252 -11.25 3.84 -21.59
N SER A 253 -10.34 4.43 -20.83
CA SER A 253 -10.50 5.78 -20.34
C SER A 253 -10.45 6.80 -21.48
N THR A 254 -11.18 7.89 -21.25
CA THR A 254 -11.21 9.07 -22.10
C THR A 254 -10.99 10.29 -21.21
N LYS A 255 -10.82 11.47 -21.81
CA LYS A 255 -10.72 12.72 -21.03
C LYS A 255 -12.00 12.98 -20.22
N GLU A 256 -13.12 12.48 -20.72
CA GLU A 256 -14.46 12.69 -20.18
C GLU A 256 -14.90 11.58 -19.21
N SER A 257 -14.33 10.38 -19.31
CA SER A 257 -14.71 9.23 -18.48
C SER A 257 -13.52 8.32 -18.18
N PHE A 258 -13.11 8.30 -16.90
CA PHE A 258 -12.03 7.45 -16.39
C PHE A 258 -12.55 6.34 -15.46
N LYS A 259 -13.79 6.43 -14.99
CA LYS A 259 -14.30 5.63 -13.86
C LYS A 259 -14.43 4.13 -14.14
N ASN A 260 -14.67 3.74 -15.39
CA ASN A 260 -14.96 2.36 -15.78
C ASN A 260 -13.77 1.62 -16.42
N SER A 261 -12.60 2.22 -16.40
CA SER A 261 -11.37 1.55 -16.83
C SER A 261 -10.74 0.77 -15.66
N ILE A 262 -9.62 0.13 -15.96
CA ILE A 262 -8.77 -0.54 -14.99
C ILE A 262 -7.39 0.09 -15.04
N TYR A 263 -6.89 0.44 -13.86
CA TYR A 263 -5.61 1.09 -13.67
C TYR A 263 -4.73 0.30 -12.73
N ALA A 264 -3.43 0.45 -12.88
CA ALA A 264 -2.46 0.02 -11.89
C ALA A 264 -1.60 1.18 -11.41
N VAL A 265 -1.32 1.23 -10.12
CA VAL A 265 -0.53 2.30 -9.51
C VAL A 265 0.91 2.24 -10.01
N SER A 266 1.43 3.42 -10.35
CA SER A 266 2.84 3.66 -10.66
C SER A 266 3.39 4.65 -9.64
N PHE A 267 4.60 4.41 -9.16
CA PHE A 267 5.20 5.28 -8.15
C PHE A 267 5.75 6.56 -8.79
N LYS A 268 6.39 6.43 -9.95
CA LYS A 268 6.75 7.59 -10.75
C LYS A 268 5.51 8.33 -11.25
N PRO A 269 5.59 9.66 -11.40
CA PRO A 269 4.59 10.42 -12.11
C PRO A 269 4.36 9.86 -13.53
N THR A 270 3.10 9.70 -13.89
CA THR A 270 2.65 9.30 -15.23
C THR A 270 1.82 10.42 -15.84
N GLU A 271 1.45 10.27 -17.11
CA GLU A 271 0.50 11.19 -17.76
C GLU A 271 -0.93 11.08 -17.20
N PHE A 272 -1.23 9.98 -16.49
CA PHE A 272 -2.54 9.69 -15.93
C PHE A 272 -2.50 9.74 -14.40
N VAL A 273 -3.04 10.83 -13.86
CA VAL A 273 -3.24 11.00 -12.41
C VAL A 273 -4.75 11.03 -12.16
N ILE A 274 -5.24 10.14 -11.31
CA ILE A 274 -6.66 10.05 -10.97
C ILE A 274 -6.89 10.31 -9.48
N PRO A 275 -8.06 10.83 -9.08
CA PRO A 275 -8.45 10.84 -7.68
C PRO A 275 -8.48 9.41 -7.14
N ALA A 276 -7.94 9.19 -5.95
CA ALA A 276 -8.02 7.88 -5.32
C ALA A 276 -9.51 7.53 -5.06
N PRO A 277 -10.01 6.34 -5.45
CA PRO A 277 -11.43 5.98 -5.30
C PRO A 277 -11.95 6.07 -3.85
N TRP A 278 -11.05 5.94 -2.88
CA TRP A 278 -11.34 5.97 -1.45
C TRP A 278 -11.13 7.33 -0.77
N ASP A 279 -10.37 8.24 -1.38
CA ASP A 279 -10.19 9.61 -0.88
C ASP A 279 -9.93 10.54 -2.07
N ARG A 280 -11.00 11.19 -2.54
CA ARG A 280 -10.96 12.05 -3.74
C ARG A 280 -10.06 13.27 -3.59
N LYS A 281 -9.61 13.61 -2.38
CA LYS A 281 -8.64 14.69 -2.15
C LYS A 281 -7.21 14.24 -2.45
N LYS A 282 -6.95 12.94 -2.43
CA LYS A 282 -5.67 12.36 -2.79
C LYS A 282 -5.65 12.01 -4.27
N GLN A 283 -4.47 12.11 -4.85
CA GLN A 283 -4.20 11.84 -6.26
C GLN A 283 -3.22 10.69 -6.34
N ILE A 284 -3.41 9.80 -7.31
CA ILE A 284 -2.53 8.66 -7.55
C ILE A 284 -2.09 8.64 -9.01
N SER A 285 -0.79 8.48 -9.23
CA SER A 285 -0.21 8.22 -10.55
C SER A 285 -0.51 6.79 -10.95
N VAL A 286 -1.05 6.60 -12.15
CA VAL A 286 -1.48 5.30 -12.63
C VAL A 286 -1.09 5.06 -14.08
N VAL A 287 -1.09 3.80 -14.48
CA VAL A 287 -1.11 3.37 -15.88
C VAL A 287 -2.41 2.64 -16.17
N GLU A 288 -3.01 2.89 -17.33
CA GLU A 288 -4.16 2.12 -17.79
C GLU A 288 -3.70 0.72 -18.21
N VAL A 289 -4.44 -0.30 -17.77
CA VAL A 289 -4.04 -1.72 -17.91
C VAL A 289 -5.18 -2.63 -18.40
N ILE A 290 -6.26 -2.01 -18.87
CA ILE A 290 -7.48 -2.66 -19.34
C ILE A 290 -7.22 -3.80 -20.36
N ASP A 291 -6.26 -3.62 -21.26
CA ASP A 291 -5.93 -4.61 -22.30
C ASP A 291 -5.62 -6.00 -21.72
N ARG A 292 -5.13 -6.09 -20.48
CA ARG A 292 -4.86 -7.38 -19.84
C ARG A 292 -6.11 -8.15 -19.44
N TYR A 293 -7.22 -7.45 -19.27
CA TYR A 293 -8.49 -8.01 -18.80
C TYR A 293 -9.47 -8.26 -19.94
N THR A 294 -9.33 -7.55 -21.07
CA THR A 294 -10.25 -7.64 -22.23
C THR A 294 -9.77 -8.61 -23.32
N GLN A 295 -8.49 -8.98 -23.35
CA GLN A 295 -7.90 -9.83 -24.40
C GLN A 295 -8.37 -11.31 -24.42
N LYS A 296 -9.24 -11.73 -23.50
CA LYS A 296 -9.75 -13.11 -23.39
C LYS A 296 -11.28 -13.23 -23.28
N ALA A 297 -12.03 -12.16 -23.58
CA ALA A 297 -13.49 -12.20 -23.61
C ALA A 297 -14.04 -12.73 -24.94
#